data_AF-A0A423LMV9-F1
#
_entry.id   AF-A0A423LMV9-F1
#
_cell.length_a   1.000
_cell.length_b   1.000
_cell.length_c   1.000
_cell.angle_alpha   90.00
_cell.angle_beta   90.00
_cell.angle_gamma   90.00
#
_symmetry.space_group_name_H-M   'P 1'
#
loop_
_entity.id
_entity.type
_entity.pdbx_description
1 polymer ?
#
loop_
_entity_poly.entity_id
_entity_poly.type
_entity_poly.pdbx_seq_one_letter_code
_entity_poly.pdbx_strand_id
1 'polypeptide(L)'
;MSTTPTPTPTPTPRKKSLGAIKKHAKEIQRESEGHTYLECLNLAAVKAGFQNYNHAFNHATLLAKVRLSDLVKCEIKWNEFRPAFPERVGDLFVTVTPSQLIPENVLQRLVFFCPEFWIDSETGSYEREHFRIDSAYFNRVTGIEYLKESTKVKRGVLSFHLLKNHWRASIFDYGTKLSRDEMAVQIKRAVIDQITDTLERYLSEDLEPARIISQENHAHMVDVWEAHDIQRMLDTV
;
A
#
# COMPACT_ATOMS: atom_id res chain seq x y z
N MET A 1 -38.07 53.49 -29.79
CA MET A 1 -37.05 52.76 -29.01
C MET A 1 -37.40 51.27 -29.09
N SER A 2 -36.67 50.51 -29.92
CA SER A 2 -36.87 49.07 -30.05
C SER A 2 -36.07 48.33 -28.99
N THR A 3 -36.74 47.57 -28.13
CA THR A 3 -36.13 46.68 -27.16
C THR A 3 -35.81 45.34 -27.82
N THR A 4 -34.52 45.08 -28.01
CA THR A 4 -33.99 43.79 -28.50
C THR A 4 -34.23 42.70 -27.44
N PRO A 5 -34.76 41.52 -27.80
CA PRO A 5 -34.96 40.43 -26.85
C PRO A 5 -33.61 39.83 -26.44
N THR A 6 -33.42 39.67 -25.13
CA THR A 6 -32.23 39.06 -24.52
C THR A 6 -32.16 37.57 -24.87
N PRO A 7 -31.01 37.04 -25.32
CA PRO A 7 -30.88 35.62 -25.64
C PRO A 7 -30.93 34.78 -24.35
N THR A 8 -31.82 33.78 -24.35
CA THR A 8 -31.95 32.78 -23.29
C THR A 8 -30.64 31.98 -23.17
N PRO A 9 -30.06 31.81 -21.97
CA PRO A 9 -28.83 31.04 -21.80
C PRO A 9 -29.08 29.56 -22.14
N THR A 10 -28.32 29.06 -23.10
CA THR A 10 -28.29 27.63 -23.47
C THR A 10 -27.90 26.80 -22.24
N PRO A 11 -28.66 25.75 -21.88
CA PRO A 11 -28.36 24.95 -20.70
C PRO A 11 -26.98 24.32 -20.84
N THR A 12 -26.08 24.66 -19.92
CA THR A 12 -24.74 24.07 -19.85
C THR A 12 -24.91 22.58 -19.53
N PRO A 13 -24.35 21.65 -20.34
CA PRO A 13 -24.50 20.23 -20.08
C PRO A 13 -23.92 19.90 -18.70
N ARG A 14 -24.74 19.29 -17.83
CA ARG A 14 -24.31 18.82 -16.51
C ARG A 14 -23.07 17.95 -16.67
N LYS A 15 -21.94 18.38 -16.08
CA LYS A 15 -20.71 17.57 -16.02
C LYS A 15 -21.05 16.23 -15.37
N LYS A 16 -21.08 15.15 -16.15
CA LYS A 16 -21.28 13.80 -15.62
C LYS A 16 -20.09 13.47 -14.71
N SER A 17 -20.38 12.97 -13.51
CA SER A 17 -19.35 12.64 -12.52
C SER A 17 -18.51 11.44 -12.96
N LEU A 18 -17.28 11.33 -12.45
CA LEU A 18 -16.38 10.20 -12.72
C LEU A 18 -17.04 8.84 -12.41
N GLY A 19 -17.87 8.79 -11.36
CA GLY A 19 -18.65 7.59 -11.01
C GLY A 19 -19.63 7.17 -12.11
N ALA A 20 -20.25 8.12 -12.81
CA ALA A 20 -21.13 7.84 -13.94
C ALA A 20 -20.36 7.28 -15.15
N ILE A 21 -19.12 7.74 -15.38
CA ILE A 21 -18.24 7.24 -16.44
C ILE A 21 -17.83 5.79 -16.14
N LYS A 22 -17.39 5.49 -14.91
CA LYS A 22 -17.01 4.13 -14.50
C LYS A 22 -18.19 3.15 -14.59
N LYS A 23 -19.40 3.57 -14.22
CA LYS A 23 -20.61 2.75 -14.35
C LYS A 23 -20.89 2.42 -15.82
N HIS A 24 -20.86 3.43 -16.68
CA HIS A 24 -21.08 3.26 -18.13
C HIS A 24 -19.99 2.39 -18.77
N ALA A 25 -18.74 2.51 -18.34
CA ALA A 25 -17.65 1.66 -18.82
C ALA A 25 -17.89 0.17 -18.51
N LYS A 26 -18.41 -0.15 -17.32
CA LYS A 26 -18.79 -1.53 -16.96
C LYS A 26 -19.96 -2.05 -17.79
N GLU A 27 -20.90 -1.19 -18.17
CA GLU A 27 -22.02 -1.53 -19.07
C GLU A 27 -21.47 -1.86 -20.47
N ILE A 28 -20.61 -1.00 -21.03
CA ILE A 28 -19.96 -1.24 -22.32
C ILE A 28 -19.17 -2.55 -22.31
N GLN A 29 -18.38 -2.81 -21.27
CA GLN A 29 -17.58 -4.03 -21.18
C GLN A 29 -18.41 -5.31 -21.15
N ARG A 30 -19.63 -5.27 -20.61
CA ARG A 30 -20.54 -6.42 -20.64
C ARG A 30 -21.16 -6.65 -22.01
N GLU A 31 -21.31 -5.58 -22.79
CA GLU A 31 -21.95 -5.58 -24.12
C GLU A 31 -20.95 -5.79 -25.26
N SER A 32 -19.65 -5.69 -24.98
CA SER A 32 -18.60 -5.78 -26.00
C SER A 32 -17.65 -6.94 -25.71
N GLU A 33 -17.65 -7.93 -26.61
CA GLU A 33 -16.65 -8.99 -26.57
C GLU A 33 -15.28 -8.41 -26.99
N GLY A 34 -14.25 -8.65 -26.17
CA GLY A 34 -12.86 -8.34 -26.49
C GLY A 34 -12.35 -6.94 -26.12
N HIS A 35 -13.20 -6.03 -25.60
CA HIS A 35 -12.72 -4.73 -25.12
C HIS A 35 -12.21 -4.82 -23.68
N THR A 36 -11.02 -4.27 -23.44
CA THR A 36 -10.47 -4.08 -22.10
C THR A 36 -11.28 -3.03 -21.34
N TYR A 37 -11.29 -3.12 -20.00
CA TYR A 37 -11.98 -2.13 -19.17
C TYR A 37 -11.48 -0.68 -19.40
N LEU A 38 -10.20 -0.52 -19.72
CA LEU A 38 -9.57 0.75 -20.07
C LEU A 38 -10.12 1.35 -21.38
N GLU A 39 -10.34 0.54 -22.40
CA GLU A 39 -10.99 0.97 -23.65
C GLU A 39 -12.44 1.38 -23.39
N CYS A 40 -13.16 0.60 -22.59
CA CYS A 40 -14.52 0.92 -22.18
C CYS A 40 -14.61 2.23 -21.37
N LEU A 41 -13.61 2.54 -20.55
CA LEU A 41 -13.51 3.81 -19.81
C LEU A 41 -13.31 5.00 -20.74
N ASN A 42 -12.46 4.87 -21.75
CA ASN A 42 -12.26 5.91 -22.76
C ASN A 42 -13.53 6.13 -23.58
N LEU A 43 -14.18 5.05 -24.03
CA LEU A 43 -15.45 5.11 -24.76
C LEU A 43 -16.56 5.77 -23.95
N ALA A 44 -16.69 5.40 -22.68
CA ALA A 44 -17.65 6.00 -21.75
C ALA A 44 -17.40 7.50 -21.55
N ALA A 45 -16.14 7.93 -21.48
CA ALA A 45 -15.79 9.33 -21.30
C ALA A 45 -16.03 10.16 -22.56
N VAL A 46 -15.70 9.64 -23.75
CA VAL A 46 -16.04 10.27 -25.04
C VAL A 46 -17.55 10.45 -25.17
N LYS A 47 -18.33 9.39 -24.86
CA LYS A 47 -19.80 9.43 -24.88
C LYS A 47 -20.40 10.37 -23.81
N ALA A 48 -19.64 10.67 -22.76
CA ALA A 48 -19.98 11.69 -21.77
C ALA A 48 -19.56 13.11 -22.17
N GLY A 49 -18.98 13.31 -23.36
CA GLY A 49 -18.60 14.60 -23.91
C GLY A 49 -17.19 15.06 -23.54
N PHE A 50 -16.35 14.17 -23.00
CA PHE A 50 -14.96 14.51 -22.71
C PHE A 50 -14.11 14.33 -23.96
N GLN A 51 -13.74 15.44 -24.60
CA GLN A 51 -12.98 15.43 -25.86
C GLN A 51 -11.54 14.91 -25.73
N ASN A 52 -10.94 14.97 -24.54
CA ASN A 52 -9.53 14.63 -24.28
C ASN A 52 -9.33 13.66 -23.11
N TYR A 53 -10.33 12.83 -22.79
CA TYR A 53 -10.18 11.85 -21.71
C TYR A 53 -9.50 10.59 -22.23
N ASN A 54 -8.18 10.51 -22.03
CA ASN A 54 -7.44 9.28 -22.16
C ASN A 54 -7.08 8.79 -20.74
N HIS A 55 -7.84 7.83 -20.23
CA HIS A 55 -7.65 7.26 -18.90
C HIS A 55 -6.26 6.64 -18.76
N ALA A 56 -5.80 5.91 -19.77
CA ALA A 56 -4.47 5.29 -19.77
C ALA A 56 -3.37 6.35 -19.69
N PHE A 57 -3.47 7.42 -20.49
CA PHE A 57 -2.52 8.53 -20.46
C PHE A 57 -2.58 9.32 -19.15
N ASN A 58 -3.77 9.62 -18.63
CA ASN A 58 -3.92 10.35 -17.37
C ASN A 58 -3.45 9.52 -16.18
N HIS A 59 -3.73 8.21 -16.16
CA HIS A 59 -3.24 7.27 -15.17
C HIS A 59 -1.71 7.15 -15.24
N ALA A 60 -1.15 6.94 -16.44
CA ALA A 60 0.29 6.91 -16.65
C ALA A 60 0.98 8.24 -16.29
N THR A 61 0.34 9.38 -16.57
CA THR A 61 0.86 10.71 -16.22
C THR A 61 0.77 10.99 -14.72
N LEU A 62 -0.27 10.48 -14.04
CA LEU A 62 -0.39 10.53 -12.57
C LEU A 62 0.64 9.63 -11.89
N LEU A 63 0.84 8.41 -12.40
CA LEU A 63 1.90 7.49 -11.97
C LEU A 63 3.29 8.10 -12.20
N ALA A 64 3.52 8.76 -13.34
CA ALA A 64 4.79 9.41 -13.64
C ALA A 64 5.09 10.65 -12.77
N LYS A 65 4.06 11.26 -12.17
CA LYS A 65 4.20 12.46 -11.32
C LYS A 65 4.41 12.15 -9.83
N VAL A 66 4.00 10.96 -9.37
CA VAL A 66 4.14 10.55 -7.98
C VAL A 66 5.12 9.39 -7.93
N ARG A 67 6.34 9.63 -7.41
CA ARG A 67 7.22 8.51 -7.07
C ARG A 67 6.62 7.83 -5.85
N LEU A 68 6.18 6.59 -6.00
CA LEU A 68 5.51 5.86 -4.92
C LEU A 68 6.42 5.70 -3.69
N SER A 69 7.74 5.67 -3.88
CA SER A 69 8.71 5.71 -2.79
C SER A 69 8.60 6.96 -1.91
N ASP A 70 8.20 8.10 -2.46
CA ASP A 70 8.03 9.36 -1.71
C ASP A 70 6.80 9.30 -0.78
N LEU A 71 5.90 8.32 -0.98
CA LEU A 71 4.78 8.09 -0.08
C LEU A 71 5.20 7.36 1.20
N VAL A 72 6.36 6.71 1.23
CA VAL A 72 6.80 5.85 2.33
C VAL A 72 7.88 6.55 3.16
N LYS A 73 7.57 6.82 4.43
CA LYS A 73 8.52 7.38 5.39
C LYS A 73 8.89 6.33 6.43
N CYS A 74 10.19 6.11 6.63
CA CYS A 74 10.71 5.14 7.60
C CYS A 74 11.56 5.84 8.67
N GLU A 75 11.22 5.61 9.93
CA GLU A 75 11.93 6.11 11.11
C GLU A 75 12.38 4.94 11.98
N ILE A 76 13.63 4.95 12.42
CA ILE A 76 14.20 3.89 13.26
C ILE A 76 14.63 4.50 14.59
N LYS A 77 14.21 3.86 15.68
CA LYS A 77 14.58 4.20 17.04
C LYS A 77 15.36 3.04 17.63
N TRP A 78 16.66 3.25 17.86
CA TRP A 78 17.52 2.24 18.47
C TRP A 78 17.32 2.20 19.99
N ASN A 79 17.35 1.01 20.56
CA ASN A 79 17.31 0.83 22.01
C ASN A 79 18.66 1.21 22.61
N GLU A 80 18.63 2.08 23.63
CA GLU A 80 19.81 2.47 24.41
C GLU A 80 20.08 1.49 25.56
N PHE A 81 19.02 0.89 26.12
CA PHE A 81 19.10 -0.12 27.17
C PHE A 81 18.79 -1.51 26.62
N ARG A 82 19.43 -2.54 27.19
CA ARG A 82 19.12 -3.94 26.88
C ARG A 82 17.71 -4.27 27.39
N PRO A 83 16.72 -4.50 26.51
CA PRO A 83 15.39 -4.91 26.94
C PRO A 83 15.42 -6.38 27.41
N ALA A 84 14.28 -6.88 27.89
CA ALA A 84 14.11 -8.28 28.31
C ALA A 84 14.48 -9.31 27.22
N PHE A 85 14.54 -8.88 25.95
CA PHE A 85 14.99 -9.65 24.80
C PHE A 85 16.31 -9.06 24.29
N PRO A 86 17.47 -9.68 24.57
CA PRO A 86 18.77 -9.11 24.25
C PRO A 86 19.00 -8.91 22.75
N GLU A 87 18.30 -9.67 21.91
CA GLU A 87 18.36 -9.57 20.46
C GLU A 87 17.58 -8.34 19.94
N ARG A 88 16.62 -7.80 20.68
CA ARG A 88 15.82 -6.65 20.22
C ARG A 88 16.62 -5.35 20.35
N VAL A 89 17.09 -4.84 19.23
CA VAL A 89 18.00 -3.69 19.16
C VAL A 89 17.31 -2.37 18.83
N GLY A 90 16.07 -2.38 18.35
CA GLY A 90 15.33 -1.15 18.05
C GLY A 90 13.91 -1.40 17.55
N ASP A 91 13.25 -0.32 17.16
CA ASP A 91 11.93 -0.31 16.53
C ASP A 91 11.98 0.47 15.21
N LEU A 92 11.16 0.03 14.26
CA LEU A 92 10.90 0.68 12.97
C LEU A 92 9.47 1.19 12.96
N PHE A 93 9.30 2.44 12.55
CA PHE A 93 8.03 3.11 12.33
C PHE A 93 7.93 3.49 10.86
N VAL A 94 6.88 3.03 10.20
CA VAL A 94 6.63 3.31 8.78
C VAL A 94 5.31 4.04 8.66
N THR A 95 5.32 5.15 7.92
CA THR A 95 4.12 5.90 7.54
C THR A 95 3.97 5.86 6.04
N VAL A 96 2.78 5.51 5.54
CA VAL A 96 2.49 5.52 4.10
C VAL A 96 1.44 6.58 3.80
N THR A 97 1.79 7.60 3.03
CA THR A 97 0.87 8.70 2.72
C THR A 97 -0.16 8.24 1.67
N PRO A 98 -1.48 8.31 1.94
CA PRO A 98 -2.48 8.06 0.92
C PRO A 98 -2.32 9.00 -0.27
N SER A 99 -2.66 8.54 -1.46
CA SER A 99 -2.64 9.36 -2.68
C SER A 99 -4.01 9.35 -3.37
N GLN A 100 -4.18 10.20 -4.39
CA GLN A 100 -5.40 10.17 -5.20
C GLN A 100 -5.58 8.84 -5.94
N LEU A 101 -4.48 8.15 -6.25
CA LEU A 101 -4.49 6.84 -6.92
C LEU A 101 -4.74 5.69 -5.93
N ILE A 102 -4.25 5.85 -4.70
CA ILE A 102 -4.34 4.84 -3.63
C ILE A 102 -5.00 5.53 -2.43
N PRO A 103 -6.34 5.60 -2.41
CA PRO A 103 -7.05 6.24 -1.32
C PRO A 103 -6.86 5.42 -0.04
N GLU A 104 -6.99 6.09 1.10
CA GLU A 104 -6.75 5.48 2.42
C GLU A 104 -7.54 4.19 2.63
N ASN A 105 -8.83 4.15 2.28
CA ASN A 105 -9.66 2.96 2.44
C ASN A 105 -9.18 1.74 1.62
N VAL A 106 -8.40 1.95 0.56
CA VAL A 106 -7.71 0.89 -0.17
C VAL A 106 -6.41 0.55 0.54
N LEU A 107 -5.60 1.56 0.84
CA LEU A 107 -4.27 1.42 1.45
C LEU A 107 -4.28 0.57 2.73
N GLN A 108 -5.26 0.78 3.61
CA GLN A 108 -5.41 0.05 4.88
C GLN A 108 -5.70 -1.44 4.68
N ARG A 109 -6.28 -1.80 3.53
CA ARG A 109 -6.68 -3.19 3.21
C ARG A 109 -5.63 -3.94 2.39
N LEU A 110 -4.57 -3.27 1.95
CA LEU A 110 -3.49 -3.94 1.26
C LEU A 110 -2.67 -4.77 2.26
N VAL A 111 -2.34 -5.99 1.86
CA VAL A 111 -1.44 -6.87 2.60
C VAL A 111 -0.04 -6.66 2.05
N PHE A 112 0.88 -6.29 2.92
CA PHE A 112 2.31 -6.12 2.66
C PHE A 112 3.08 -7.28 3.30
N PHE A 113 4.33 -7.47 2.88
CA PHE A 113 5.19 -8.53 3.40
C PHE A 113 6.42 -7.96 4.06
N CYS A 114 6.78 -8.49 5.23
CA CYS A 114 8.02 -8.14 5.91
C CYS A 114 9.21 -8.63 5.07
N PRO A 115 10.20 -7.77 4.76
CA PRO A 115 11.42 -8.20 4.10
C PRO A 115 12.22 -9.16 4.99
N GLU A 116 12.91 -10.11 4.36
CA GLU A 116 13.78 -11.08 5.02
C GLU A 116 15.25 -10.73 4.75
N PHE A 117 16.14 -10.85 5.75
CA PHE A 117 17.55 -10.46 5.63
C PHE A 117 18.47 -11.66 5.89
N TRP A 118 19.02 -12.21 4.82
CA TRP A 118 19.86 -13.41 4.82
C TRP A 118 21.25 -13.08 4.28
N ILE A 119 22.26 -13.75 4.82
CA ILE A 119 23.64 -13.73 4.31
C ILE A 119 24.15 -15.14 4.06
N ASP A 120 25.08 -15.29 3.14
CA ASP A 120 25.79 -16.56 2.97
C ASP A 120 26.61 -16.88 4.22
N SER A 121 26.55 -18.12 4.70
CA SER A 121 27.45 -18.56 5.76
C SER A 121 28.88 -18.62 5.24
N GLU A 122 29.84 -18.17 6.06
CA GLU A 122 31.29 -18.27 5.80
C GLU A 122 31.74 -19.71 5.53
N THR A 123 30.96 -20.71 5.97
CA THR A 123 31.20 -22.15 5.77
C THR A 123 30.53 -22.73 4.53
N GLY A 124 29.83 -21.93 3.73
CA GLY A 124 29.38 -22.27 2.37
C GLY A 124 28.20 -23.23 2.24
N SER A 125 27.59 -23.71 3.33
CA SER A 125 26.55 -24.74 3.26
C SER A 125 25.12 -24.24 3.47
N TYR A 126 24.89 -23.12 4.18
CA TYR A 126 23.56 -22.60 4.48
C TYR A 126 23.54 -21.08 4.59
N GLU A 127 22.49 -20.42 4.10
CA GLU A 127 22.23 -19.00 4.40
C GLU A 127 21.86 -18.83 5.87
N ARG A 128 22.27 -17.71 6.49
CA ARG A 128 21.98 -17.38 7.90
C ARG A 128 21.23 -16.06 7.98
N GLU A 129 20.18 -16.02 8.79
CA GLU A 129 19.53 -14.76 9.14
C GLU A 129 20.42 -14.00 10.13
N HIS A 130 20.94 -12.85 9.71
CA HIS A 130 21.84 -12.04 10.54
C HIS A 130 21.12 -10.96 11.35
N PHE A 131 19.97 -10.48 10.88
CA PHE A 131 19.05 -9.63 11.61
C PHE A 131 17.64 -9.77 11.01
N ARG A 132 16.62 -9.30 11.72
CA ARG A 132 15.22 -9.42 11.32
C ARG A 132 14.43 -8.18 11.71
N ILE A 133 13.41 -7.86 10.92
CA ILE A 133 12.31 -7.00 11.39
C ILE A 133 11.04 -7.83 11.50
N ASP A 134 10.29 -7.65 12.58
CA ASP A 134 9.05 -8.38 12.81
C ASP A 134 7.91 -7.42 13.09
N SER A 135 6.79 -7.62 12.40
CA SER A 135 5.61 -6.79 12.53
C SER A 135 5.06 -6.87 13.96
N ALA A 136 4.64 -5.73 14.50
CA ALA A 136 3.90 -5.69 15.75
C ALA A 136 2.60 -6.52 15.61
N TYR A 137 2.18 -7.18 16.70
CA TYR A 137 1.08 -8.15 16.66
C TYR A 137 -0.20 -7.62 15.99
N PHE A 138 -0.57 -6.38 16.26
CA PHE A 138 -1.77 -5.72 15.71
C PHE A 138 -1.68 -5.40 14.20
N ASN A 139 -0.47 -5.29 13.65
CA ASN A 139 -0.27 -5.14 12.22
C ASN A 139 -0.23 -6.49 11.50
N ARG A 140 -0.16 -7.64 12.19
CA ARG A 140 -0.05 -8.94 11.52
C ARG A 140 -1.37 -9.35 10.89
N VAL A 141 -1.29 -9.92 9.69
CA VAL A 141 -2.42 -10.52 8.99
C VAL A 141 -2.28 -12.03 9.05
N THR A 142 -3.02 -12.67 9.97
CA THR A 142 -2.87 -14.10 10.28
C THR A 142 -3.89 -14.99 9.57
N GLY A 143 -4.83 -14.43 8.80
CA GLY A 143 -5.77 -15.21 7.99
C GLY A 143 -5.01 -16.09 7.00
N ILE A 144 -5.38 -17.37 6.91
CA ILE A 144 -4.68 -18.39 6.12
C ILE A 144 -4.57 -17.95 4.64
N GLU A 145 -5.61 -17.29 4.14
CA GLU A 145 -5.70 -16.78 2.78
C GLU A 145 -4.76 -15.61 2.48
N TYR A 146 -4.28 -14.91 3.51
CA TYR A 146 -3.41 -13.73 3.38
C TYR A 146 -1.97 -14.02 3.83
N LEU A 147 -1.72 -15.23 4.34
CA LEU A 147 -0.49 -15.59 5.02
C LEU A 147 0.67 -15.72 4.04
N LYS A 148 1.76 -15.02 4.34
CA LYS A 148 3.08 -15.26 3.77
C LYS A 148 3.96 -15.94 4.80
N GLU A 149 4.34 -17.16 4.50
CA GLU A 149 5.39 -17.86 5.21
C GLU A 149 6.76 -17.46 4.68
N SER A 150 7.78 -17.59 5.53
CA SER A 150 9.16 -17.39 5.13
C SER A 150 9.60 -18.44 4.13
N THR A 151 10.40 -18.01 3.18
CA THR A 151 10.91 -18.86 2.11
C THR A 151 11.99 -19.84 2.57
N LYS A 152 12.55 -19.66 3.77
CA LYS A 152 13.74 -20.37 4.24
C LYS A 152 13.54 -21.11 5.57
N VAL A 153 12.70 -20.59 6.46
CA VAL A 153 12.52 -21.15 7.81
C VAL A 153 11.06 -21.15 8.24
N LYS A 154 10.69 -22.08 9.12
CA LYS A 154 9.37 -22.06 9.75
C LYS A 154 9.33 -20.98 10.82
N ARG A 155 8.59 -19.88 10.59
CA ARG A 155 8.48 -18.76 11.53
C ARG A 155 7.10 -18.10 11.50
N GLY A 156 6.94 -17.08 12.34
CA GLY A 156 5.73 -16.27 12.43
C GLY A 156 5.38 -15.56 11.11
N VAL A 157 4.16 -15.04 11.11
CA VAL A 157 3.51 -14.37 9.97
C VAL A 157 4.33 -13.20 9.45
N LEU A 158 4.71 -13.22 8.16
CA LEU A 158 5.36 -12.09 7.49
C LEU A 158 4.37 -11.10 6.89
N SER A 159 3.10 -11.48 6.78
CA SER A 159 2.04 -10.61 6.26
C SER A 159 1.63 -9.56 7.27
N PHE A 160 1.54 -8.31 6.81
CA PHE A 160 1.04 -7.20 7.62
C PHE A 160 0.11 -6.27 6.84
N HIS A 161 -0.71 -5.53 7.58
CA HIS A 161 -1.54 -4.44 7.07
C HIS A 161 -1.21 -3.16 7.81
N LEU A 162 -1.62 -2.03 7.24
CA LEU A 162 -1.43 -0.72 7.86
C LEU A 162 -2.59 -0.42 8.80
N LEU A 163 -2.29 0.22 9.93
CA LEU A 163 -3.29 0.78 10.83
C LEU A 163 -3.18 2.29 10.84
N LYS A 164 -4.24 2.99 10.40
CA LYS A 164 -4.23 4.44 10.21
C LYS A 164 -3.01 4.90 9.39
N ASN A 165 -2.64 4.12 8.38
CA ASN A 165 -1.51 4.34 7.47
C ASN A 165 -0.12 4.10 8.08
N HIS A 166 -0.06 3.45 9.24
CA HIS A 166 1.18 3.16 9.94
C HIS A 166 1.45 1.67 10.05
N TRP A 167 2.72 1.31 9.98
CA TRP A 167 3.23 -0.01 10.33
C TRP A 167 4.34 0.13 11.37
N ARG A 168 4.25 -0.68 12.43
CA ARG A 168 5.27 -0.79 13.44
C ARG A 168 5.92 -2.16 13.38
N ALA A 169 7.25 -2.18 13.44
CA ALA A 169 8.02 -3.40 13.54
C ALA A 169 9.11 -3.27 14.61
N SER A 170 9.53 -4.40 15.18
CA SER A 170 10.71 -4.47 16.05
C SER A 170 11.88 -5.07 15.28
N ILE A 171 13.08 -4.54 15.56
CA ILE A 171 14.33 -4.92 14.92
C ILE A 171 15.09 -5.84 15.87
N PHE A 172 15.50 -7.00 15.37
CA PHE A 172 16.24 -8.03 16.09
C PHE A 172 17.58 -8.26 15.40
N ASP A 173 18.67 -8.24 16.17
CA ASP A 173 20.02 -8.51 15.70
C ASP A 173 20.48 -9.89 16.21
N TYR A 174 20.85 -10.77 15.27
CA TYR A 174 21.34 -12.13 15.56
C TYR A 174 22.86 -12.25 15.38
N GLY A 175 23.57 -11.13 15.53
CA GLY A 175 25.02 -11.03 15.37
C GLY A 175 25.40 -10.65 13.95
N THR A 176 24.74 -9.65 13.37
CA THR A 176 25.19 -9.03 12.12
C THR A 176 26.52 -8.31 12.31
N LYS A 177 27.33 -8.26 11.25
CA LYS A 177 28.57 -7.48 11.21
C LYS A 177 28.34 -6.02 10.80
N LEU A 178 27.10 -5.66 10.49
CA LEU A 178 26.71 -4.31 10.11
C LEU A 178 26.66 -3.40 11.33
N SER A 179 27.09 -2.16 11.14
CA SER A 179 26.75 -1.07 12.04
C SER A 179 25.24 -0.78 12.04
N ARG A 180 24.77 -0.06 13.06
CA ARG A 180 23.37 0.40 13.13
C ARG A 180 22.98 1.24 11.91
N ASP A 181 23.87 2.08 11.40
CA ASP A 181 23.59 2.93 10.24
C ASP A 181 23.46 2.10 8.95
N GLU A 182 24.34 1.12 8.74
CA GLU A 182 24.25 0.21 7.60
C GLU A 182 22.97 -0.64 7.66
N MET A 183 22.61 -1.13 8.85
CA MET A 183 21.37 -1.86 9.08
C MET A 183 20.15 -0.98 8.80
N ALA A 184 20.16 0.27 9.26
CA ALA A 184 19.09 1.24 8.97
C ALA A 184 18.92 1.47 7.47
N VAL A 185 20.02 1.63 6.72
CA VAL A 185 19.96 1.81 5.26
C VAL A 185 19.35 0.59 4.58
N GLN A 186 19.78 -0.62 4.96
CA GLN A 186 19.24 -1.85 4.37
C GLN A 186 17.76 -2.05 4.70
N ILE A 187 17.36 -1.84 5.96
CA ILE A 187 15.97 -1.95 6.39
C ILE A 187 15.10 -0.95 5.63
N LYS A 188 15.48 0.34 5.62
CA LYS A 188 14.69 1.38 4.96
C LYS A 188 14.53 1.10 3.48
N ARG A 189 15.61 0.72 2.79
CA ARG A 189 15.56 0.38 1.35
C ARG A 189 14.60 -0.79 1.10
N ALA A 190 14.80 -1.92 1.79
CA ALA A 190 13.98 -3.11 1.58
C ALA A 190 12.50 -2.88 1.88
N VAL A 191 12.18 -2.10 2.91
CA VAL A 191 10.79 -1.76 3.27
C VAL A 191 10.15 -0.84 2.24
N ILE A 192 10.87 0.21 1.82
CA ILE A 192 10.38 1.13 0.77
C ILE A 192 10.16 0.36 -0.52
N ASP A 193 11.11 -0.46 -0.94
CA ASP A 193 11.02 -1.27 -2.16
C ASP A 193 9.80 -2.21 -2.11
N GLN A 194 9.60 -2.92 -0.98
CA GLN A 194 8.48 -3.86 -0.86
C GLN A 194 7.13 -3.14 -0.94
N ILE A 195 6.96 -2.06 -0.15
CA ILE A 195 5.71 -1.31 -0.13
C ILE A 195 5.44 -0.74 -1.51
N THR A 196 6.46 -0.13 -2.14
CA THR A 196 6.39 0.42 -3.50
C THR A 196 5.97 -0.65 -4.51
N ASP A 197 6.61 -1.83 -4.54
CA ASP A 197 6.25 -2.94 -5.44
C ASP A 197 4.79 -3.38 -5.24
N THR A 198 4.32 -3.45 -3.99
CA THR A 198 2.91 -3.79 -3.70
C THR A 198 1.95 -2.73 -4.25
N LEU A 199 2.29 -1.45 -4.09
CA LEU A 199 1.50 -0.34 -4.62
C LEU A 199 1.51 -0.33 -6.16
N GLU A 200 2.66 -0.58 -6.79
CA GLU A 200 2.79 -0.67 -8.25
C GLU A 200 1.97 -1.81 -8.83
N ARG A 201 2.05 -3.00 -8.24
CA ARG A 201 1.23 -4.15 -8.63
C ARG A 201 -0.26 -3.87 -8.46
N TYR A 202 -0.65 -3.19 -7.39
CA TYR A 202 -2.05 -2.79 -7.19
C TYR A 202 -2.52 -1.87 -8.32
N LEU A 203 -1.75 -0.84 -8.65
CA LEU A 203 -2.07 0.13 -9.71
C LEU A 203 -2.02 -0.47 -11.11
N SER A 204 -1.24 -1.54 -11.30
CA SER A 204 -1.13 -2.27 -12.56
C SER A 204 -2.13 -3.42 -12.68
N GLU A 205 -3.02 -3.60 -11.69
CA GLU A 205 -3.99 -4.71 -11.61
C GLU A 205 -3.34 -6.11 -11.61
N ASP A 206 -2.05 -6.21 -11.28
CA ASP A 206 -1.25 -7.45 -11.19
C ASP A 206 -1.11 -7.95 -9.73
N LEU A 207 -1.76 -7.28 -8.78
CA LEU A 207 -1.75 -7.71 -7.39
C LEU A 207 -2.71 -8.88 -7.17
N GLU A 208 -2.20 -9.98 -6.63
CA GLU A 208 -3.01 -11.16 -6.30
C GLU A 208 -4.21 -10.81 -5.38
N PRO A 209 -5.41 -11.38 -5.59
CA PRO A 209 -6.58 -11.10 -4.75
C PRO A 209 -6.36 -11.36 -3.25
N ALA A 210 -5.52 -12.36 -2.93
CA ALA A 210 -5.04 -12.68 -1.58
C ALA A 210 -4.18 -11.59 -0.93
N ARG A 211 -3.93 -10.46 -1.60
CA ARG A 211 -3.22 -9.30 -1.07
C ARG A 211 -4.15 -8.13 -0.75
N ILE A 212 -5.46 -8.33 -0.84
CA ILE A 212 -6.47 -7.31 -0.57
C ILE A 212 -7.50 -7.88 0.41
N ILE A 213 -7.49 -7.35 1.63
CA ILE A 213 -8.46 -7.70 2.67
C ILE A 213 -9.84 -7.16 2.26
N SER A 214 -10.88 -7.98 2.42
CA SER A 214 -12.25 -7.52 2.19
C SER A 214 -12.60 -6.41 3.19
N GLN A 215 -13.55 -5.54 2.84
CA GLN A 215 -13.94 -4.45 3.74
C GLN A 215 -14.51 -4.97 5.07
N GLU A 216 -15.28 -6.06 5.01
CA GLU A 216 -15.83 -6.76 6.18
C GLU A 216 -14.73 -7.34 7.06
N ASN A 217 -13.80 -8.10 6.47
CA ASN A 217 -12.69 -8.71 7.23
C ASN A 217 -11.79 -7.64 7.86
N HIS A 218 -11.49 -6.56 7.12
CA HIS A 218 -10.71 -5.46 7.67
C HIS A 218 -11.43 -4.77 8.83
N ALA A 219 -12.75 -4.56 8.73
CA ALA A 219 -13.53 -4.03 9.84
C ALA A 219 -13.41 -4.93 11.07
N HIS A 220 -13.60 -6.25 10.93
CA HIS A 220 -13.41 -7.20 12.03
C HIS A 220 -12.01 -7.19 12.62
N MET A 221 -10.97 -7.06 11.80
CA MET A 221 -9.57 -7.01 12.27
C MET A 221 -9.26 -5.75 13.07
N VAL A 222 -9.89 -4.62 12.73
CA VAL A 222 -9.65 -3.33 13.39
C VAL A 222 -10.58 -3.12 14.59
N ASP A 223 -11.79 -3.69 14.58
CA ASP A 223 -12.81 -3.54 15.64
C ASP A 223 -12.39 -4.17 16.98
N VAL A 224 -11.43 -5.10 16.96
CA VAL A 224 -10.82 -5.67 18.17
C VAL A 224 -10.00 -4.62 18.94
N TRP A 225 -9.61 -3.51 18.29
CA TRP A 225 -8.74 -2.50 18.88
C TRP A 225 -9.51 -1.22 19.19
N GLU A 226 -9.51 -0.79 20.45
CA GLU A 226 -10.11 0.48 20.82
C GLU A 226 -9.32 1.66 20.23
N ALA A 227 -10.01 2.76 19.91
CA ALA A 227 -9.39 3.95 19.32
C ALA A 227 -8.22 4.51 20.19
N HIS A 228 -8.33 4.36 21.51
CA HIS A 228 -7.29 4.75 22.48
C HIS A 228 -6.06 3.83 22.46
N ASP A 229 -6.24 2.54 22.13
CA ASP A 229 -5.12 1.62 21.95
C ASP A 229 -4.34 1.96 20.69
N ILE A 230 -5.06 2.22 19.59
CA ILE A 230 -4.44 2.69 18.34
C ILE A 230 -3.71 4.03 18.57
N GLN A 231 -4.27 4.95 19.36
CA GLN A 231 -3.63 6.24 19.62
C GLN A 231 -2.37 6.11 20.48
N ARG A 232 -2.41 5.35 21.59
CA ARG A 232 -1.20 5.04 22.39
C ARG A 232 -0.11 4.34 21.57
N MET A 233 -0.50 3.51 20.61
CA MET A 233 0.42 2.82 19.69
C MET A 233 1.13 3.77 18.73
N LEU A 234 0.46 4.87 18.32
CA LEU A 234 1.03 5.93 17.48
C LEU A 234 1.84 6.96 18.29
N ASP A 235 1.49 7.20 19.55
CA ASP A 235 2.09 8.24 20.39
C ASP A 235 3.41 7.82 21.09
N THR A 236 3.88 6.57 20.91
CA THR A 236 5.14 6.09 21.54
C THR A 236 6.43 6.53 20.81
N VAL A 237 6.34 7.51 19.91
CA VAL A 237 7.46 8.11 19.15
C VAL A 237 8.43 8.83 20.07
#